data_AF-A0A3B4TY79-F1
#
_entry.id   AF-A0A3B4TY79-F1
#
_cell.length_a   1.000
_cell.length_b   1.000
_cell.length_c   1.000
_cell.angle_alpha   90.00
_cell.angle_beta   90.00
_cell.angle_gamma   90.00
#
_symmetry.space_group_name_H-M   'P 1'
#
loop_
_entity.id
_entity.type
_entity.pdbx_description
1 polymer ?
#
loop_
_entity_poly.entity_id
_entity_poly.type
_entity_poly.pdbx_seq_one_letter_code
_entity_poly.pdbx_strand_id
1 'polypeptide(L)'
;NGILLCELLSSIKPGLVKKINRLPTPIAGLDNLSVFLRGCEELGLKGSQLFDPGDLQDTSTRPTVLITIYWLGRAANGCTSYNGPTLDLKEFEGLLSQMRKVCKVT
;
A
#
# COMPACT_ATOMS: atom_id res chain seq x y z
N ASN A 1 -4.88 8.17 8.66
CA ASN A 1 -3.68 8.92 9.11
C ASN A 1 -2.35 8.27 8.65
N GLY A 2 -2.35 7.11 7.97
CA GLY A 2 -1.16 6.56 7.31
C GLY A 2 -0.11 5.91 8.23
N ILE A 3 -0.28 5.95 9.55
CA ILE A 3 0.73 5.46 10.51
C ILE A 3 1.02 3.97 10.32
N LEU A 4 -0.01 3.12 10.29
CA LEU A 4 0.15 1.67 10.13
C LEU A 4 0.75 1.30 8.78
N LEU A 5 0.46 2.08 7.73
CA LEU A 5 1.03 1.88 6.40
C LEU A 5 2.55 2.12 6.41
N CYS A 6 2.99 3.18 7.09
CA CYS A 6 4.41 3.46 7.30
C CYS A 6 5.09 2.39 8.19
N GLU A 7 4.43 1.93 9.25
CA GLU A 7 4.95 0.87 10.13
C GLU A 7 5.11 -0.47 9.38
N LEU A 8 4.18 -0.77 8.47
CA LEU A 8 4.27 -1.92 7.56
C LEU A 8 5.52 -1.86 6.69
N LEU A 9 5.82 -0.72 6.07
CA LEU A 9 7.03 -0.56 5.26
C LEU A 9 8.32 -0.75 6.07
N SER A 10 8.38 -0.18 7.27
CA SER A 10 9.52 -0.38 8.18
C SER A 10 9.73 -1.85 8.55
N SER A 11 8.64 -2.62 8.62
CA SER A 11 8.68 -4.06 8.90
C SER A 11 9.13 -4.89 7.69
N ILE A 12 8.83 -4.44 6.47
CA ILE A 12 9.27 -5.09 5.22
C ILE A 12 10.76 -4.81 4.97
N LYS A 13 11.16 -3.54 5.08
CA LYS A 13 12.53 -3.10 4.82
C LYS A 13 12.92 -2.04 5.87
N PRO A 14 13.73 -2.42 6.87
CA PRO A 14 14.24 -1.48 7.86
C PRO A 14 14.93 -0.29 7.20
N GLY A 15 14.65 0.92 7.70
CA GLY A 15 15.22 2.17 7.17
C GLY A 15 14.47 2.79 5.99
N LEU A 16 13.46 2.10 5.44
CA LEU A 16 12.64 2.64 4.34
C LEU A 16 11.79 3.85 4.77
N VAL A 17 11.29 3.84 6.01
CA VAL A 17 10.62 5.00 6.61
C VAL A 17 11.49 5.61 7.70
N LYS A 18 11.94 6.84 7.49
CA LYS A 18 12.81 7.56 8.44
C LYS A 18 12.06 8.14 9.63
N LYS A 19 10.84 8.63 9.42
CA LYS A 19 10.02 9.29 10.44
C LYS A 19 8.54 9.15 10.11
N ILE A 20 7.73 8.89 11.13
CA ILE A 20 6.26 8.85 11.04
C ILE A 20 5.71 10.07 11.79
N ASN A 21 4.82 10.83 11.14
CA ASN A 21 4.17 11.97 11.75
C ASN A 21 2.93 11.50 12.55
N ARG A 22 3.00 11.59 13.88
CA ARG A 22 1.92 11.12 14.78
C ARG A 22 0.99 12.24 15.28
N LEU A 23 1.13 13.45 14.73
CA LEU A 23 0.24 14.56 15.09
C LEU A 23 -1.20 14.26 14.61
N PRO A 24 -2.23 14.64 15.39
CA PRO A 24 -3.64 14.42 15.02
C PRO A 24 -4.14 15.47 14.02
N THR A 25 -3.39 15.71 12.93
CA THR A 25 -3.75 16.70 11.90
C THR A 25 -3.92 16.05 10.52
N PRO A 26 -4.79 16.57 9.64
CA PRO A 26 -4.94 16.06 8.28
C PRO A 26 -3.63 16.07 7.48
N ILE A 27 -2.84 17.15 7.62
CA ILE A 27 -1.52 17.30 6.99
C ILE A 27 -0.55 16.20 7.43
N ALA A 28 -0.49 15.86 8.72
CA ALA A 28 0.32 14.74 9.19
C ALA A 28 -0.09 13.41 8.56
N GLY A 29 -1.41 13.23 8.36
CA GLY A 29 -1.94 12.09 7.62
C GLY A 29 -1.45 12.04 6.17
N LEU A 30 -1.52 13.16 5.44
CA LEU A 30 -1.07 13.26 4.05
C LEU A 30 0.45 13.04 3.92
N ASP A 31 1.25 13.60 4.84
CA ASP A 31 2.69 13.37 4.89
C ASP A 31 3.02 11.87 5.00
N ASN A 32 2.34 11.17 5.92
CA ASN A 32 2.54 9.73 6.08
C ASN A 32 2.16 8.95 4.81
N LEU A 33 1.07 9.33 4.12
CA LEU A 33 0.67 8.67 2.87
C LEU A 33 1.70 8.90 1.76
N SER A 34 2.23 10.12 1.63
CA SER A 34 3.31 10.42 0.69
C SER A 34 4.56 9.58 0.95
N VAL A 35 4.95 9.44 2.22
CA VAL A 35 6.05 8.56 2.64
C VAL A 35 5.77 7.10 2.29
N PHE A 36 4.55 6.62 2.55
CA PHE A 36 4.16 5.25 2.23
C PHE A 36 4.21 4.96 0.73
N LEU A 37 3.63 5.82 -0.10
CA LEU A 37 3.57 5.62 -1.55
C LEU A 37 4.97 5.62 -2.17
N ARG A 38 5.85 6.54 -1.75
CA ARG A 38 7.26 6.54 -2.16
C ARG A 38 8.00 5.28 -1.75
N GLY A 39 7.79 4.82 -0.51
CA GLY A 39 8.40 3.57 -0.04
C GLY A 39 7.93 2.35 -0.84
N CYS A 40 6.67 2.34 -1.30
CA CYS A 40 6.19 1.31 -2.21
C CYS A 40 6.91 1.34 -3.57
N GLU A 41 7.15 2.52 -4.14
CA GLU A 41 7.93 2.68 -5.38
C GLU A 41 9.37 2.20 -5.22
N GLU A 42 10.01 2.51 -4.08
CA GLU A 42 11.35 2.01 -3.75
C GLU A 42 11.42 0.48 -3.60
N LEU A 43 10.30 -0.17 -3.30
CA LEU A 43 10.15 -1.63 -3.30
C LEU A 43 9.77 -2.19 -4.68
N GLY A 44 9.62 -1.34 -5.69
CA GLY A 44 9.41 -1.72 -7.09
C GLY A 44 7.96 -1.68 -7.58
N LEU A 45 7.04 -1.09 -6.81
CA LEU A 45 5.66 -0.88 -7.28
C LEU A 45 5.63 0.22 -8.35
N LYS A 46 4.76 0.03 -9.35
CA LYS A 46 4.49 1.02 -10.40
C LYS A 46 3.36 1.95 -9.97
N GLY A 47 3.32 3.17 -10.49
CA GLY A 47 2.23 4.13 -10.20
C GLY A 47 0.82 3.56 -10.41
N SER A 48 0.61 2.71 -11.43
CA SER A 48 -0.69 2.03 -11.66
C SER A 48 -1.08 0.99 -10.60
N GLN A 49 -0.19 0.69 -9.67
CA GLN A 49 -0.42 -0.22 -8.53
C GLN A 49 -0.60 0.57 -7.22
N LEU A 50 -0.47 1.89 -7.25
CA LEU A 50 -0.61 2.77 -6.10
C LEU A 50 -2.03 3.37 -6.07
N PHE A 51 -2.51 3.62 -4.86
CA PHE A 51 -3.72 4.41 -4.63
C PHE A 51 -3.37 5.89 -4.51
N ASP A 52 -4.35 6.77 -4.69
CA ASP A 52 -4.21 8.21 -4.42
C ASP A 52 -4.62 8.54 -2.99
N PRO A 53 -4.00 9.50 -2.27
CA PRO A 53 -4.35 9.83 -0.89
C PRO A 53 -5.85 10.11 -0.64
N GLY A 54 -6.59 10.56 -1.66
CA GLY A 54 -8.04 10.73 -1.63
C GLY A 54 -8.81 9.40 -1.52
N ASP A 55 -8.25 8.29 -2.03
CA ASP A 55 -8.90 6.98 -2.06
C ASP A 55 -9.15 6.38 -0.67
N LEU A 56 -8.40 6.83 0.34
CA LEU A 56 -8.59 6.45 1.73
C LEU A 56 -9.76 7.16 2.40
N GLN A 57 -10.19 8.30 1.85
CA GLN A 57 -11.30 9.10 2.37
C GLN A 57 -12.62 8.64 1.77
N ASP A 58 -12.62 8.27 0.50
CA ASP A 58 -13.80 7.75 -0.19
C ASP A 58 -13.91 6.22 -0.01
N THR A 59 -15.03 5.77 0.55
CA THR A 59 -15.28 4.34 0.76
C THR A 59 -15.44 3.57 -0.54
N SER A 60 -15.85 4.22 -1.63
CA SER A 60 -16.06 3.60 -2.93
C SER A 60 -14.75 3.26 -3.65
N THR A 61 -13.68 3.99 -3.32
CA THR A 61 -12.32 3.79 -3.86
C THR A 61 -11.44 2.88 -3.01
N ARG A 62 -11.90 2.43 -1.83
CA ARG A 62 -11.15 1.47 -0.98
C ARG A 62 -10.58 0.22 -1.69
N PRO A 63 -11.18 -0.32 -2.77
CA PRO A 63 -10.55 -1.38 -3.53
C PRO A 63 -9.15 -1.04 -4.07
N THR A 64 -8.86 0.22 -4.42
CA THR A 64 -7.52 0.64 -4.89
C THR A 64 -6.47 0.51 -3.79
N VAL A 65 -6.83 0.84 -2.55
CA VAL A 65 -5.96 0.66 -1.37
C VAL A 65 -5.61 -0.82 -1.19
N LEU A 66 -6.61 -1.71 -1.32
CA LEU A 66 -6.39 -3.16 -1.23
C LEU A 66 -5.48 -3.68 -2.36
N ILE A 67 -5.60 -3.14 -3.58
CA ILE A 67 -4.70 -3.45 -4.70
C ILE A 67 -3.26 -3.12 -4.35
N THR A 68 -3.01 -1.92 -3.82
CA THR A 68 -1.66 -1.50 -3.44
C THR A 68 -1.08 -2.41 -2.37
N ILE A 69 -1.86 -2.78 -1.35
CA ILE A 69 -1.42 -3.73 -0.31
C ILE A 69 -1.10 -5.11 -0.90
N TYR A 70 -1.90 -5.60 -1.84
CA TYR A 70 -1.61 -6.86 -2.54
C TYR A 70 -0.26 -6.80 -3.26
N TRP A 71 0.00 -5.74 -4.04
CA TRP A 71 1.27 -5.59 -4.74
C TRP A 71 2.45 -5.40 -3.80
N LEU A 72 2.23 -4.71 -2.68
CA LEU A 72 3.24 -4.55 -1.63
C LEU A 72 3.61 -5.90 -1.00
N GLY A 73 2.63 -6.73 -0.63
CA GLY A 73 2.91 -8.07 -0.09
C GLY A 73 3.61 -8.97 -1.11
N ARG A 74 3.26 -8.84 -2.40
CA ARG A 74 3.99 -9.49 -3.50
C ARG A 74 5.45 -9.05 -3.60
N ALA A 75 5.73 -7.77 -3.45
CA ALA A 75 7.09 -7.22 -3.45
C ALA A 75 7.87 -7.65 -2.19
N ALA A 76 7.20 -7.69 -1.04
CA ALA A 76 7.78 -8.10 0.23
C ALA A 76 8.30 -9.55 0.20
N ASN A 77 7.62 -10.47 -0.51
CA ASN A 77 8.09 -11.85 -0.71
C ASN A 77 9.45 -11.94 -1.43
N GLY A 78 9.82 -10.90 -2.18
CA GLY A 78 11.13 -10.80 -2.85
C GLY A 78 12.19 -10.06 -2.02
N CYS A 79 11.83 -9.49 -0.86
CA CYS A 79 12.75 -8.76 0.00
C CYS A 79 13.48 -9.70 0.97
N THR A 80 14.80 -9.80 0.86
CA THR A 80 15.64 -10.61 1.75
C THR A 80 15.59 -10.17 3.22
N SER A 81 15.24 -8.91 3.48
CA SER A 81 15.06 -8.38 4.83
C SER A 81 13.74 -8.79 5.49
N TYR A 82 12.76 -9.24 4.70
CA TYR A 82 11.44 -9.56 5.20
C TYR A 82 11.34 -11.02 5.61
N ASN A 83 11.06 -11.27 6.88
CA ASN A 83 10.89 -12.61 7.46
C ASN A 83 9.47 -12.82 8.03
N GLY A 84 8.52 -11.95 7.65
CA GLY A 84 7.14 -12.01 8.12
C GLY A 84 6.28 -12.99 7.32
N PRO A 85 5.00 -13.16 7.73
CA PRO A 85 4.05 -13.98 7.01
C PRO A 85 3.80 -13.40 5.60
N THR A 86 3.70 -14.29 4.61
CA THR A 86 3.42 -13.88 3.23
C THR A 86 1.92 -13.83 2.99
N LEU A 87 1.46 -12.92 2.12
CA LEU A 87 0.07 -12.92 1.67
C LEU A 87 -0.19 -14.18 0.85
N ASP A 88 -1.31 -14.87 1.14
CA ASP A 88 -1.80 -15.90 0.24
C ASP A 88 -2.36 -15.24 -1.02
N LEU A 89 -1.61 -15.36 -2.10
CA LEU A 89 -1.95 -14.73 -3.38
C LEU A 89 -3.18 -15.36 -4.03
N LYS A 90 -3.52 -16.61 -3.67
CA LYS A 90 -4.69 -17.31 -4.23
C LYS A 90 -5.99 -16.67 -3.77
N GLU A 91 -6.06 -16.28 -2.50
CA GLU A 91 -7.23 -15.59 -1.93
C GLU A 91 -7.52 -14.24 -2.62
N PHE A 92 -6.49 -13.62 -3.18
CA PHE A 92 -6.59 -12.33 -3.89
C PHE A 92 -6.90 -12.45 -5.38
N GLU A 93 -6.82 -13.63 -6.00
CA GLU A 93 -7.15 -13.80 -7.42
C GLU A 93 -8.61 -13.42 -7.73
N GLY A 94 -9.53 -13.76 -6.82
CA GLY A 94 -10.94 -13.38 -6.94
C GLY A 94 -11.15 -11.86 -6.95
N LEU A 95 -10.44 -11.15 -6.06
CA LEU A 95 -10.47 -9.69 -5.98
C LEU A 95 -9.94 -9.05 -7.27
N LEU A 96 -8.80 -9.54 -7.78
CA LEU A 96 -8.21 -9.06 -9.04
C LEU A 96 -9.13 -9.29 -10.24
N SER A 97 -9.85 -10.42 -10.26
CA SER A 97 -10.83 -10.75 -11.29
C SER A 97 -12.03 -9.80 -11.28
N GLN A 98 -12.54 -9.44 -10.10
CA GLN A 98 -13.62 -8.47 -9.95
C GLN A 98 -13.19 -7.07 -10.40
N MET A 99 -11.99 -6.64 -10.06
CA MET A 99 -11.52 -5.29 -10.42
C MET A 99 -11.19 -5.13 -11.91
N ARG A 100 -10.71 -6.20 -12.57
CA ARG A 100 -10.60 -6.21 -14.05
C ARG A 100 -11.94 -6.02 -14.75
N LYS A 101 -13.05 -6.39 -14.12
CA LYS A 101 -14.39 -6.11 -14.66
C LYS A 101 -14.77 -4.65 -14.44
N VAL A 102 -14.46 -4.06 -13.29
CA VAL A 102 -14.75 -2.65 -13.00
C VAL A 102 -13.97 -1.71 -13.93
N CYS A 103 -12.67 -1.94 -14.14
CA CYS A 103 -11.86 -1.13 -15.06
C CYS A 103 -12.14 -1.36 -16.56
N LYS A 104 -13.02 -2.30 -16.92
CA LYS A 104 -13.50 -2.51 -18.31
C LYS A 104 -14.86 -1.88 -18.57
N VAL A 105 -15.48 -1.25 -17.57
CA VAL A 105 -16.80 -0.62 -17.65
C VAL A 105 -16.71 0.91 -17.64
N THR A 106 -15.50 1.45 -17.68
CA THR A 106 -15.20 2.87 -17.98
C THR A 106 -14.34 2.95 -19.24
#